data_AF-A0A9X4E8J8-F1
#
_entry.id   AF-A0A9X4E8J8-F1
#
_cell.length_a   1.000
_cell.length_b   1.000
_cell.length_c   1.000
_cell.angle_alpha   90.00
_cell.angle_beta   90.00
_cell.angle_gamma   90.00
#
_symmetry.space_group_name_H-M   'P 1'
#
loop_
_entity.id
_entity.type
_entity.pdbx_description
1 polymer ?
#
loop_
_entity_poly.entity_id
_entity_poly.type
_entity_poly.pdbx_seq_one_letter_code
_entity_poly.pdbx_strand_id
1 'polypeptide(L)'
;MTSHDTAGPLSADNTPAAVGGTDLTNPASLLARAVLHLHEGNPAEAERCYDACIVADPDGAVAWGGKARCRLAVADYASATEFAVAALARAIDAPEYGRLLMETAARAGDLELLGLAAKRQVRLFPEERDAVAFRQLVPETLLTPADEDGDALEAIEHVLRTVRDRRPRRYGQLLQCLLARRPRSILEIGVFDGRNGADMIHAGGRTPAGTRALRYIGFDLFEEMTAEVHKKEFSKYPLSRLEVGAALSAFNDNHLLVQGYTQDSLKAFGAAWDGAVSPVDFVFIDGGHSEETIESDWNNVAPLMSERTVVIFDDCYLDKVAALDGLGCNSLVGRLAEDPRYLVEYLPIRDCFEKEFGTLTIVVVKVRLRPSFI
;
A
#
# COMPACT_ATOMS: atom_id res chain seq x y z
N MET A 1 59.11 42.94 -36.58
CA MET A 1 60.36 42.19 -36.75
C MET A 1 60.61 41.48 -35.43
N THR A 2 60.29 40.18 -35.38
CA THR A 2 61.26 39.07 -35.16
C THR A 2 61.85 39.08 -33.74
N SER A 3 61.86 38.04 -32.93
CA SER A 3 61.55 36.60 -33.03
C SER A 3 62.00 35.98 -31.69
N HIS A 4 61.40 34.84 -31.28
CA HIS A 4 62.01 33.60 -30.72
C HIS A 4 63.30 33.68 -29.86
N ASP A 5 63.57 32.93 -28.79
CA ASP A 5 63.06 31.64 -28.25
C ASP A 5 63.91 31.35 -26.97
N THR A 6 63.39 30.87 -25.82
CA THR A 6 63.24 29.47 -25.33
C THR A 6 64.13 29.03 -24.15
N ALA A 7 63.57 28.01 -23.45
CA ALA A 7 64.09 27.04 -22.46
C ALA A 7 64.24 27.53 -21.00
N GLY A 8 63.61 26.99 -19.93
CA GLY A 8 62.94 25.70 -19.59
C GLY A 8 63.64 25.08 -18.34
N PRO A 9 63.11 24.14 -17.51
CA PRO A 9 61.79 23.48 -17.46
C PRO A 9 61.12 23.28 -16.05
N LEU A 10 59.79 23.02 -16.09
CA LEU A 10 58.86 22.15 -15.32
C LEU A 10 59.13 21.68 -13.86
N SER A 11 58.12 21.86 -12.98
CA SER A 11 57.52 20.78 -12.16
C SER A 11 56.07 21.08 -11.75
N ALA A 12 55.26 20.03 -11.69
CA ALA A 12 53.80 20.02 -11.53
C ALA A 12 53.33 20.21 -10.08
N ASP A 13 52.21 20.88 -9.88
CA ASP A 13 51.01 20.29 -9.26
C ASP A 13 49.87 21.32 -9.28
N ASN A 14 48.78 20.98 -9.96
CA ASN A 14 47.58 21.79 -10.01
C ASN A 14 46.37 20.85 -9.91
N THR A 15 46.18 20.27 -8.72
CA THR A 15 44.95 19.59 -8.34
C THR A 15 43.90 20.64 -7.93
N PRO A 16 42.73 20.70 -8.58
CA PRO A 16 41.60 21.45 -8.05
C PRO A 16 41.06 20.75 -6.80
N ALA A 17 40.60 21.57 -5.86
CA ALA A 17 40.08 21.21 -4.55
C ALA A 17 39.11 20.01 -4.59
N ALA A 18 39.27 19.13 -3.58
CA ALA A 18 38.32 18.09 -3.25
C ALA A 18 36.92 18.69 -3.11
N VAL A 19 36.01 18.28 -4.00
CA VAL A 19 34.57 18.52 -3.87
C VAL A 19 34.11 17.77 -2.63
N GLY A 20 33.59 18.53 -1.67
CA GLY A 20 33.18 18.07 -0.35
C GLY A 20 32.19 16.91 -0.39
N GLY A 21 32.28 16.07 0.63
CA GLY A 21 31.50 14.85 0.79
C GLY A 21 30.01 15.09 0.57
N THR A 22 29.46 14.33 -0.38
CA THR A 22 28.02 14.17 -0.52
C THR A 22 27.49 13.62 0.79
N ASP A 23 26.62 14.36 1.46
CA ASP A 23 25.78 13.78 2.50
C ASP A 23 24.92 12.69 1.84
N LEU A 24 25.34 11.43 2.05
CA LEU A 24 24.76 10.23 1.45
C LEU A 24 23.35 9.94 1.97
N THR A 25 22.86 10.75 2.91
CA THR A 25 21.54 10.62 3.54
C THR A 25 20.53 11.68 3.07
N ASN A 26 20.96 12.71 2.33
CA ASN A 26 20.05 13.73 1.80
C ASN A 26 19.09 13.11 0.73
N PRO A 27 17.77 13.36 0.81
CA PRO A 27 16.77 12.89 -0.16
C PRO A 27 17.13 13.14 -1.63
N ALA A 28 17.75 14.27 -1.98
CA ALA A 28 18.13 14.57 -3.36
C ALA A 28 19.25 13.63 -3.87
N SER A 29 20.24 13.35 -3.02
CA SER A 29 21.33 12.40 -3.33
C SER A 29 20.79 10.97 -3.46
N LEU A 30 19.89 10.57 -2.56
CA LEU A 30 19.23 9.26 -2.60
C LEU A 30 18.41 9.09 -3.87
N LEU A 31 17.68 10.13 -4.28
CA LEU A 31 16.89 10.10 -5.50
C LEU A 31 17.76 9.94 -6.75
N ALA A 32 18.86 10.69 -6.85
CA ALA A 32 19.80 10.58 -7.95
C ALA A 32 20.41 9.18 -8.05
N ARG A 33 20.79 8.58 -6.91
CA ARG A 33 21.27 7.20 -6.84
C ARG A 33 20.21 6.19 -7.26
N ALA A 34 18.97 6.38 -6.82
CA ALA A 34 17.87 5.50 -7.18
C ALA A 34 17.66 5.43 -8.70
N VAL A 35 17.66 6.60 -9.36
CA VAL A 35 17.54 6.70 -10.81
C VAL A 35 18.72 6.02 -11.52
N LEU A 36 19.95 6.22 -11.03
CA LEU A 36 21.13 5.57 -11.59
C LEU A 36 21.05 4.05 -11.49
N HIS A 37 20.75 3.51 -10.31
CA HIS A 37 20.62 2.07 -10.12
C HIS A 37 19.52 1.47 -11.01
N LEU A 38 18.40 2.16 -11.20
CA LEU A 38 17.35 1.67 -12.09
C LEU A 38 17.82 1.66 -13.55
N HIS A 39 18.56 2.68 -13.98
CA HIS A 39 19.15 2.75 -15.32
C HIS A 39 20.19 1.65 -15.57
N GLU A 40 20.96 1.29 -14.54
CA GLU A 40 21.95 0.20 -14.56
C GLU A 40 21.32 -1.20 -14.50
N GLY A 41 20.00 -1.32 -14.41
CA GLY A 41 19.31 -2.60 -14.29
C GLY A 41 19.35 -3.22 -12.89
N ASN A 42 19.54 -2.40 -11.86
CA ASN A 42 19.57 -2.78 -10.44
C ASN A 42 18.29 -2.31 -9.69
N PRO A 43 17.08 -2.78 -10.05
CA PRO A 43 15.83 -2.27 -9.49
C PRO A 43 15.70 -2.47 -7.98
N ALA A 44 16.32 -3.51 -7.42
CA ALA A 44 16.29 -3.76 -5.97
C ALA A 44 17.07 -2.72 -5.16
N GLU A 45 18.20 -2.23 -5.67
CA GLU A 45 18.98 -1.16 -5.02
C GLU A 45 18.31 0.20 -5.23
N ALA A 46 17.75 0.43 -6.43
CA ALA A 46 16.94 1.61 -6.69
C ALA A 46 15.75 1.72 -5.73
N GLU A 47 15.04 0.61 -5.53
CA GLU A 47 13.89 0.54 -4.62
C GLU A 47 14.27 0.84 -3.17
N ARG A 48 15.41 0.32 -2.68
CA ARG A 48 15.94 0.70 -1.35
C ARG A 48 16.18 2.20 -1.21
N CYS A 49 16.73 2.84 -2.25
CA CYS A 49 16.94 4.29 -2.25
C CYS A 49 15.61 5.05 -2.27
N TYR A 50 14.63 4.62 -3.06
CA TYR A 50 13.29 5.21 -3.06
C TYR A 50 12.57 5.04 -1.73
N ASP A 51 12.70 3.89 -1.06
CA ASP A 51 12.16 3.69 0.29
C ASP A 51 12.77 4.65 1.30
N ALA A 52 14.09 4.87 1.25
CA ALA A 52 14.74 5.87 2.09
C ALA A 52 14.21 7.29 1.80
N CYS A 53 13.97 7.64 0.53
CA CYS A 53 13.33 8.91 0.17
C CYS A 53 11.91 9.02 0.74
N ILE A 54 11.09 7.96 0.65
CA ILE A 54 9.72 7.95 1.17
C ILE A 54 9.70 8.07 2.71
N VAL A 55 10.65 7.44 3.39
CA VAL A 55 10.78 7.58 4.85
C VAL A 55 11.10 9.01 5.23
N ALA A 56 11.98 9.68 4.47
CA ALA A 56 12.37 11.07 4.71
C ALA A 56 11.27 12.08 4.34
N ASP A 57 10.59 11.87 3.23
CA ASP A 57 9.46 12.68 2.75
C ASP A 57 8.35 11.76 2.20
N PRO A 58 7.38 11.38 3.06
CA PRO A 58 6.29 10.52 2.64
C PRO A 58 5.35 11.18 1.63
N ASP A 59 5.39 12.50 1.42
CA ASP A 59 4.53 13.24 0.49
C ASP A 59 5.19 13.43 -0.89
N GLY A 60 6.48 13.12 -1.03
CA GLY A 60 7.23 13.22 -2.28
C GLY A 60 6.79 12.21 -3.33
N ALA A 61 5.96 12.63 -4.29
CA ALA A 61 5.42 11.76 -5.36
C ALA A 61 6.50 11.08 -6.23
N VAL A 62 7.66 11.72 -6.40
CA VAL A 62 8.74 11.21 -7.26
C VAL A 62 9.26 9.86 -6.78
N ALA A 63 9.44 9.69 -5.47
CA ALA A 63 9.97 8.45 -4.92
C ALA A 63 8.97 7.29 -5.08
N TRP A 64 7.68 7.54 -4.87
CA TRP A 64 6.61 6.57 -5.14
C TRP A 64 6.56 6.16 -6.62
N GLY A 65 6.62 7.13 -7.53
CA GLY A 65 6.67 6.84 -8.97
C GLY A 65 7.94 6.09 -9.39
N GLY A 66 9.07 6.36 -8.72
CA GLY A 66 10.30 5.59 -8.87
C GLY A 66 10.15 4.14 -8.43
N LYS A 67 9.51 3.92 -7.28
CA LYS A 67 9.19 2.58 -6.75
C LYS A 67 8.28 1.78 -7.69
N ALA A 68 7.26 2.42 -8.26
CA ALA A 68 6.42 1.84 -9.28
C ALA A 68 7.22 1.36 -10.51
N ARG A 69 8.17 2.18 -10.98
CA ARG A 69 9.06 1.82 -12.11
C ARG A 69 10.01 0.66 -11.76
N CYS A 70 10.49 0.57 -10.52
CA CYS A 70 11.28 -0.59 -10.08
C CYS A 70 10.46 -1.89 -10.20
N ARG A 71 9.19 -1.84 -9.80
CA ARG A 71 8.27 -2.98 -9.90
C ARG A 71 7.89 -3.33 -11.34
N LEU A 72 7.70 -2.33 -12.20
CA LEU A 72 7.55 -2.55 -13.65
C LEU A 72 8.76 -3.28 -14.24
N ALA A 73 9.98 -2.89 -13.86
CA ALA A 73 11.22 -3.47 -14.39
C ALA A 73 11.38 -4.96 -14.06
N VAL A 74 10.77 -5.44 -12.97
CA VAL A 74 10.76 -6.86 -12.57
C VAL A 74 9.43 -7.57 -12.84
N ALA A 75 8.55 -6.95 -13.65
CA ALA A 75 7.23 -7.47 -14.03
C ALA A 75 6.27 -7.75 -12.85
N ASP A 76 6.46 -7.09 -11.70
CA ASP A 76 5.51 -7.09 -10.59
C ASP A 76 4.45 -5.98 -10.80
N TYR A 77 3.60 -6.17 -11.80
CA TYR A 77 2.66 -5.14 -12.26
C TYR A 77 1.60 -4.77 -11.21
N ALA A 78 1.24 -5.72 -10.33
CA ALA A 78 0.32 -5.45 -9.23
C ALA A 78 0.95 -4.43 -8.26
N SER A 79 2.14 -4.70 -7.74
CA SER A 79 2.83 -3.77 -6.84
C SER A 79 3.21 -2.45 -7.56
N ALA A 80 3.52 -2.50 -8.85
CA ALA A 80 3.74 -1.29 -9.64
C ALA A 80 2.51 -0.38 -9.64
N THR A 81 1.32 -0.95 -9.81
CA THR A 81 0.05 -0.22 -9.78
C THR A 81 -0.22 0.38 -8.40
N GLU A 82 0.05 -0.36 -7.32
CA GLU A 82 -0.06 0.14 -5.94
C GLU A 82 0.78 1.42 -5.72
N PHE A 83 2.02 1.42 -6.21
CA PHE A 83 2.92 2.57 -6.08
C PHE A 83 2.60 3.71 -7.07
N ALA A 84 2.04 3.40 -8.25
CA ALA A 84 1.56 4.42 -9.18
C ALA A 84 0.37 5.19 -8.61
N VAL A 85 -0.57 4.47 -7.97
CA VAL A 85 -1.66 5.07 -7.17
C VAL A 85 -1.10 5.98 -6.08
N ALA A 86 -0.11 5.49 -5.33
CA ALA A 86 0.52 6.26 -4.26
C ALA A 86 1.17 7.56 -4.75
N ALA A 87 1.84 7.52 -5.92
CA ALA A 87 2.44 8.68 -6.55
C ALA A 87 1.37 9.68 -7.01
N LEU A 88 0.33 9.20 -7.68
CA LEU A 88 -0.77 10.05 -8.15
C LEU A 88 -1.53 10.70 -7.00
N ALA A 89 -1.80 9.98 -5.91
CA ALA A 89 -2.47 10.52 -4.72
C ALA A 89 -1.75 11.74 -4.13
N ARG A 90 -0.42 11.82 -4.30
CA ARG A 90 0.43 12.91 -3.78
C ARG A 90 0.58 14.08 -4.76
N ALA A 91 0.40 13.81 -6.04
CA ALA A 91 0.49 14.81 -7.10
C ALA A 91 -0.66 14.59 -8.11
N ILE A 92 -1.87 14.88 -7.64
CA ILE A 92 -3.13 14.52 -8.31
C ILE A 92 -3.31 15.21 -9.67
N ASP A 93 -2.69 16.38 -9.83
CA ASP A 93 -2.71 17.21 -11.04
C ASP A 93 -1.44 17.07 -11.88
N ALA A 94 -0.57 16.09 -11.60
CA ALA A 94 0.64 15.85 -12.38
C ALA A 94 0.37 14.76 -13.44
N PRO A 95 0.39 15.09 -14.75
CA PRO A 95 -0.03 14.18 -15.80
C PRO A 95 0.86 12.94 -15.92
N GLU A 96 2.13 13.02 -15.52
CA GLU A 96 3.06 11.90 -15.54
C GLU A 96 2.66 10.74 -14.61
N TYR A 97 2.01 11.01 -13.48
CA TYR A 97 1.55 9.93 -12.58
C TYR A 97 0.22 9.36 -13.02
N GLY A 98 -0.63 10.15 -13.71
CA GLY A 98 -1.79 9.62 -14.42
C GLY A 98 -1.38 8.69 -15.56
N ARG A 99 -0.37 9.07 -16.35
CA ARG A 99 0.26 8.20 -17.35
C ARG A 99 0.86 6.92 -16.75
N LEU A 100 1.59 7.06 -15.64
CA LEU A 100 2.17 5.91 -14.95
C LEU A 100 1.09 4.92 -14.47
N LEU A 101 -0.01 5.42 -13.90
CA LEU A 101 -1.14 4.57 -13.49
C LEU A 101 -1.78 3.84 -14.68
N MET A 102 -1.97 4.52 -15.81
CA MET A 102 -2.46 3.88 -17.04
C MET A 102 -1.49 2.78 -17.51
N GLU A 103 -0.19 3.06 -17.52
CA GLU A 103 0.82 2.07 -17.92
C GLU A 103 0.79 0.85 -17.01
N THR A 104 0.82 1.03 -15.69
CA THR A 104 0.82 -0.09 -14.75
C THR A 104 -0.48 -0.89 -14.81
N ALA A 105 -1.64 -0.22 -14.92
CA ALA A 105 -2.94 -0.87 -15.05
C ALA A 105 -3.04 -1.69 -16.35
N ALA A 106 -2.58 -1.15 -17.47
CA ALA A 106 -2.52 -1.86 -18.75
C ALA A 106 -1.62 -3.10 -18.68
N ARG A 107 -0.44 -2.98 -18.07
CA ARG A 107 0.50 -4.11 -17.87
C ARG A 107 -0.06 -5.17 -16.92
N ALA A 108 -0.81 -4.77 -15.91
CA ALA A 108 -1.52 -5.67 -15.00
C ALA A 108 -2.76 -6.32 -15.63
N GLY A 109 -3.21 -5.84 -16.80
CA GLY A 109 -4.45 -6.30 -17.44
C GLY A 109 -5.74 -5.79 -16.78
N ASP A 110 -5.67 -4.77 -15.92
CA ASP A 110 -6.84 -4.15 -15.29
C ASP A 110 -7.44 -3.09 -16.22
N LEU A 111 -8.25 -3.55 -17.18
CA LEU A 111 -8.90 -2.70 -18.18
C LEU A 111 -9.86 -1.67 -17.55
N GLU A 112 -10.44 -1.98 -16.40
CA GLU A 112 -11.39 -1.09 -15.75
C GLU A 112 -10.66 0.06 -15.03
N LEU A 113 -9.56 -0.22 -14.32
CA LEU A 113 -8.70 0.84 -13.80
C LEU A 113 -8.04 1.65 -14.92
N LEU A 114 -7.61 0.99 -15.99
CA LEU A 114 -7.06 1.66 -17.17
C LEU A 114 -8.07 2.65 -17.76
N GLY A 115 -9.32 2.20 -17.96
CA GLY A 115 -10.39 3.05 -18.49
C GLY A 115 -10.68 4.24 -17.57
N LEU A 116 -10.78 4.01 -16.25
CA LEU A 116 -11.03 5.07 -15.29
C LEU A 116 -9.87 6.09 -15.23
N ALA A 117 -8.63 5.61 -15.21
CA ALA A 117 -7.43 6.45 -15.23
C ALA A 117 -7.34 7.26 -16.55
N ALA A 118 -7.70 6.65 -17.68
CA ALA A 118 -7.69 7.32 -18.98
C ALA A 118 -8.77 8.40 -19.11
N LYS A 119 -10.00 8.11 -18.67
CA LYS A 119 -11.08 9.10 -18.62
C LYS A 119 -10.71 10.28 -17.73
N ARG A 120 -10.13 10.00 -16.55
CA ARG A 120 -9.58 11.02 -15.66
C ARG A 120 -8.49 11.86 -16.35
N GLN A 121 -7.53 11.20 -17.00
CA GLN A 121 -6.42 11.88 -17.68
C GLN A 121 -6.93 12.83 -18.75
N VAL A 122 -7.83 12.38 -19.63
CA VAL A 122 -8.40 13.22 -20.70
C VAL A 122 -9.30 14.33 -20.16
N ARG A 123 -9.97 14.12 -19.03
CA ARG A 123 -10.76 15.17 -18.36
C ARG A 123 -9.89 16.32 -17.88
N LEU A 124 -8.70 16.03 -17.35
CA LEU A 124 -7.78 17.04 -16.82
C LEU A 124 -6.83 17.61 -17.88
N PHE A 125 -6.44 16.79 -18.85
CA PHE A 125 -5.47 17.09 -19.92
C PHE A 125 -6.03 16.63 -21.27
N PRO A 126 -6.99 17.37 -21.86
CA PRO A 126 -7.67 16.95 -23.09
C PRO A 126 -6.73 16.66 -24.27
N GLU A 127 -5.58 17.34 -24.33
CA GLU A 127 -4.54 17.17 -25.35
C GLU A 127 -3.86 15.80 -25.31
N GLU A 128 -3.85 15.12 -24.16
CA GLU A 128 -3.24 13.79 -24.02
C GLU A 128 -4.00 12.74 -24.86
N ARG A 129 -5.28 12.97 -25.17
CA ARG A 129 -6.07 12.07 -26.01
C ARG A 129 -5.44 11.83 -27.38
N ASP A 130 -4.83 12.86 -27.95
CA ASP A 130 -4.24 12.80 -29.29
C ASP A 130 -2.80 12.26 -29.28
N ALA A 131 -2.18 12.17 -28.10
CA ALA A 131 -0.82 11.66 -27.95
C ALA A 131 -0.73 10.21 -28.47
N VAL A 132 0.34 9.93 -29.23
CA VAL A 132 0.54 8.60 -29.84
C VAL A 132 0.62 7.51 -28.76
N ALA A 133 1.35 7.77 -27.68
CA ALA A 133 1.49 6.84 -26.56
C ALA A 133 0.14 6.52 -25.91
N PHE A 134 -0.75 7.51 -25.77
CA PHE A 134 -2.08 7.33 -25.20
C PHE A 134 -2.94 6.44 -26.09
N ARG A 135 -3.03 6.74 -27.39
CA ARG A 135 -3.83 5.95 -28.36
C ARG A 135 -3.33 4.52 -28.54
N GLN A 136 -2.04 4.28 -28.34
CA GLN A 136 -1.47 2.93 -28.36
C GLN A 136 -1.80 2.13 -27.10
N LEU A 137 -1.89 2.82 -25.96
CA LEU A 137 -2.11 2.19 -24.65
C LEU A 137 -3.58 1.96 -24.33
N VAL A 138 -4.45 2.92 -24.68
CA VAL A 138 -5.85 2.95 -24.27
C VAL A 138 -6.76 2.63 -25.46
N PRO A 139 -7.45 1.48 -25.47
CA PRO A 139 -8.48 1.20 -26.45
C PRO A 139 -9.60 2.25 -26.43
N GLU A 140 -10.05 2.72 -27.60
CA GLU A 140 -11.17 3.69 -27.71
C GLU A 140 -12.47 3.20 -27.05
N THR A 141 -12.68 1.88 -26.98
CA THR A 141 -13.82 1.29 -26.27
C THR A 141 -13.85 1.66 -24.79
N LEU A 142 -12.69 1.89 -24.16
CA LEU A 142 -12.60 2.31 -22.76
C LEU A 142 -12.90 3.81 -22.56
N LEU A 143 -12.90 4.60 -23.63
CA LEU A 143 -13.18 6.05 -23.59
C LEU A 143 -14.64 6.37 -23.88
N THR A 144 -15.45 5.36 -24.17
CA THR A 144 -16.89 5.55 -24.39
C THR A 144 -17.52 6.02 -23.08
N PRO A 145 -18.20 7.18 -23.05
CA PRO A 145 -18.87 7.67 -21.87
C PRO A 145 -19.95 6.69 -21.41
N ALA A 146 -19.97 6.39 -20.12
CA ALA A 146 -21.04 5.67 -19.44
C ALA A 146 -21.75 6.60 -18.46
N ASP A 147 -23.02 6.34 -18.18
CA ASP A 147 -23.84 7.19 -17.29
C ASP A 147 -23.23 7.31 -15.88
N GLU A 148 -22.53 6.27 -15.41
CA GLU A 148 -21.91 6.20 -14.08
C GLU A 148 -20.49 6.80 -14.02
N ASP A 149 -19.94 7.29 -15.13
CA ASP A 149 -18.55 7.77 -15.18
C ASP A 149 -18.28 8.95 -14.25
N GLY A 150 -19.27 9.84 -14.08
CA GLY A 150 -19.17 10.97 -13.16
C GLY A 150 -18.92 10.50 -11.73
N ASP A 151 -19.78 9.62 -11.24
CA ASP A 151 -19.72 9.06 -9.89
C ASP A 151 -18.43 8.24 -9.68
N ALA A 152 -18.03 7.44 -10.68
CA ALA A 152 -16.80 6.65 -10.62
C ALA A 152 -15.55 7.53 -10.55
N LEU A 153 -15.50 8.63 -11.31
CA LEU A 153 -14.41 9.60 -11.27
C LEU A 153 -14.37 10.34 -9.93
N GLU A 154 -15.51 10.76 -9.40
CA GLU A 154 -15.56 11.40 -8.08
C GLU A 154 -15.13 10.46 -6.96
N ALA A 155 -15.52 9.18 -7.04
CA ALA A 155 -15.15 8.17 -6.07
C ALA A 155 -13.64 7.87 -6.07
N ILE A 156 -12.99 7.73 -7.24
CA ILE A 156 -11.53 7.57 -7.27
C ILE A 156 -10.79 8.82 -6.79
N GLU A 157 -11.28 10.03 -7.12
CA GLU A 157 -10.73 11.29 -6.59
C GLU A 157 -10.86 11.40 -5.07
N HIS A 158 -11.95 10.89 -4.51
CA HIS A 158 -12.12 10.78 -3.08
C HIS A 158 -11.09 9.81 -2.48
N VAL A 159 -10.95 8.60 -3.03
CA VAL A 159 -9.98 7.61 -2.54
C VAL A 159 -8.54 8.12 -2.64
N LEU A 160 -8.15 8.75 -3.75
CA LEU A 160 -6.80 9.34 -3.92
C LEU A 160 -6.49 10.39 -2.85
N ARG A 161 -7.45 11.27 -2.54
CA ARG A 161 -7.30 12.23 -1.44
C ARG A 161 -7.19 11.53 -0.09
N THR A 162 -8.03 10.52 0.17
CA THR A 162 -7.99 9.74 1.40
C THR A 162 -6.64 9.02 1.57
N VAL A 163 -6.08 8.43 0.51
CA VAL A 163 -4.73 7.81 0.53
C VAL A 163 -3.66 8.78 1.05
N ARG A 164 -3.70 10.05 0.64
CA ARG A 164 -2.75 11.08 1.07
C ARG A 164 -3.05 11.61 2.48
N ASP A 165 -4.32 11.85 2.77
CA ASP A 165 -4.74 12.64 3.93
C ASP A 165 -5.07 11.77 5.15
N ARG A 166 -5.23 10.44 5.00
CA ARG A 166 -5.55 9.52 6.10
C ARG A 166 -4.51 9.61 7.22
N ARG A 167 -5.01 9.55 8.47
CA ARG A 167 -4.20 9.50 9.69
C ARG A 167 -4.69 8.38 10.62
N PRO A 168 -3.82 7.50 11.14
CA PRO A 168 -2.37 7.41 10.91
C PRO A 168 -1.98 7.22 9.43
N ARG A 169 -0.82 7.73 9.01
CA ARG A 169 -0.42 7.78 7.59
C ARG A 169 -0.21 6.39 7.00
N ARG A 170 0.16 5.40 7.82
CA ARG A 170 0.37 4.02 7.38
C ARG A 170 -0.90 3.39 6.77
N TYR A 171 -2.09 3.80 7.21
CA TYR A 171 -3.37 3.33 6.65
C TYR A 171 -3.62 3.87 5.23
N GLY A 172 -2.99 4.97 4.82
CA GLY A 172 -3.01 5.38 3.41
C GLY A 172 -2.41 4.31 2.48
N GLN A 173 -1.42 3.55 2.96
CA GLN A 173 -0.79 2.45 2.20
C GLN A 173 -1.68 1.21 2.09
N LEU A 174 -2.59 1.01 3.03
CA LEU A 174 -3.65 0.00 2.93
C LEU A 174 -4.63 0.38 1.82
N LEU A 175 -5.08 1.63 1.80
CA LEU A 175 -6.03 2.12 0.79
C LEU A 175 -5.43 2.14 -0.63
N GLN A 176 -4.15 2.47 -0.78
CA GLN A 176 -3.49 2.40 -2.10
C GLN A 176 -3.43 0.96 -2.63
N CYS A 177 -3.26 -0.04 -1.74
CA CYS A 177 -3.29 -1.45 -2.12
C CYS A 177 -4.69 -1.87 -2.57
N LEU A 178 -5.71 -1.51 -1.82
CA LEU A 178 -7.11 -1.81 -2.15
C LEU A 178 -7.53 -1.18 -3.48
N LEU A 179 -7.18 0.10 -3.66
CA LEU A 179 -7.45 0.83 -4.89
C LEU A 179 -6.76 0.18 -6.09
N ALA A 180 -5.54 -0.31 -5.97
CA ALA A 180 -4.84 -0.95 -7.08
C ALA A 180 -5.31 -2.39 -7.36
N ARG A 181 -5.64 -3.17 -6.32
CA ARG A 181 -5.87 -4.62 -6.44
C ARG A 181 -7.31 -5.04 -6.66
N ARG A 182 -8.29 -4.17 -6.35
CA ARG A 182 -9.72 -4.46 -6.51
C ARG A 182 -10.16 -5.81 -5.93
N PRO A 183 -9.96 -6.05 -4.63
CA PRO A 183 -10.44 -7.29 -4.06
C PRO A 183 -11.96 -7.39 -4.21
N ARG A 184 -12.46 -8.61 -4.47
CA ARG A 184 -13.91 -8.88 -4.42
C ARG A 184 -14.39 -9.08 -2.99
N SER A 185 -13.47 -9.37 -2.09
CA SER A 185 -13.76 -9.58 -0.68
C SER A 185 -12.66 -9.00 0.22
N ILE A 186 -13.07 -8.36 1.31
CA ILE A 186 -12.18 -7.87 2.36
C ILE A 186 -12.55 -8.56 3.66
N LEU A 187 -11.56 -9.09 4.37
CA LEU A 187 -11.67 -9.55 5.75
C LEU A 187 -10.89 -8.58 6.66
N GLU A 188 -11.53 -8.05 7.69
CA GLU A 188 -10.91 -7.20 8.70
C GLU A 188 -11.02 -7.88 10.06
N ILE A 189 -9.90 -7.95 10.78
CA ILE A 189 -9.85 -8.34 12.18
C ILE A 189 -9.53 -7.09 13.00
N GLY A 190 -10.42 -6.72 13.92
CA GLY A 190 -10.35 -5.45 14.66
C GLY A 190 -11.07 -4.32 13.95
N VAL A 191 -12.41 -4.41 13.87
CA VAL A 191 -13.27 -3.44 13.18
C VAL A 191 -13.37 -2.10 13.93
N PHE A 192 -13.30 -2.13 15.26
CA PHE A 192 -13.38 -0.98 16.16
C PHE A 192 -14.64 -0.12 15.97
N ASP A 193 -14.54 0.99 15.24
CA ASP A 193 -15.63 1.93 14.97
C ASP A 193 -16.16 1.85 13.52
N GLY A 194 -15.61 0.94 12.71
CA GLY A 194 -16.00 0.71 11.32
C GLY A 194 -15.47 1.72 10.32
N ARG A 195 -14.73 2.76 10.73
CA ARG A 195 -14.20 3.76 9.80
C ARG A 195 -13.16 3.18 8.85
N ASN A 196 -12.27 2.32 9.36
CA ASN A 196 -11.30 1.60 8.54
C ASN A 196 -12.01 0.72 7.52
N GLY A 197 -12.99 -0.09 7.96
CA GLY A 197 -13.84 -0.87 7.07
C GLY A 197 -14.50 -0.02 5.97
N ALA A 198 -15.06 1.15 6.31
CA ALA A 198 -15.66 2.05 5.33
C ALA A 198 -14.65 2.57 4.30
N ASP A 199 -13.49 3.06 4.73
CA ASP A 199 -12.42 3.52 3.83
C ASP A 199 -11.94 2.37 2.92
N MET A 200 -11.80 1.16 3.48
CA MET A 200 -11.36 -0.02 2.74
C MET A 200 -12.37 -0.44 1.68
N ILE A 201 -13.67 -0.45 2.02
CA ILE A 201 -14.74 -0.77 1.07
C ILE A 201 -14.75 0.25 -0.07
N HIS A 202 -14.69 1.55 0.23
CA HIS A 202 -14.65 2.59 -0.81
C HIS A 202 -13.40 2.47 -1.69
N ALA A 203 -12.23 2.19 -1.10
CA ALA A 203 -10.99 2.00 -1.85
C ALA A 203 -11.00 0.74 -2.72
N GLY A 204 -11.52 -0.39 -2.23
CA GLY A 204 -11.57 -1.65 -2.97
C GLY A 204 -12.68 -1.69 -4.03
N GLY A 205 -13.84 -1.12 -3.70
CA GLY A 205 -15.02 -1.06 -4.57
C GLY A 205 -14.96 0.05 -5.62
N ARG A 206 -14.31 1.18 -5.32
CA ARG A 206 -14.00 2.35 -6.19
C ARG A 206 -15.18 3.09 -6.81
N THR A 207 -16.32 2.45 -6.94
CA THR A 207 -17.57 2.99 -7.47
C THR A 207 -18.73 2.57 -6.56
N PRO A 208 -19.89 3.25 -6.62
CA PRO A 208 -21.06 2.83 -5.84
C PRO A 208 -21.54 1.40 -6.15
N ALA A 209 -21.47 0.99 -7.42
CA ALA A 209 -21.82 -0.37 -7.83
C ALA A 209 -20.77 -1.40 -7.36
N GLY A 210 -19.48 -1.08 -7.51
CA GLY A 210 -18.38 -1.94 -7.06
C GLY A 210 -18.35 -2.08 -5.54
N THR A 211 -18.68 -1.01 -4.80
CA THR A 211 -18.84 -1.01 -3.34
C THR A 211 -19.88 -2.03 -2.88
N ARG A 212 -21.05 -2.08 -3.53
CA ARG A 212 -22.11 -3.06 -3.22
C ARG A 212 -21.79 -4.47 -3.67
N ALA A 213 -21.01 -4.61 -4.75
CA ALA A 213 -20.54 -5.91 -5.23
C ALA A 213 -19.45 -6.51 -4.31
N LEU A 214 -18.68 -5.67 -3.63
CA LEU A 214 -17.59 -6.07 -2.73
C LEU A 214 -18.14 -6.65 -1.43
N ARG A 215 -17.70 -7.86 -1.09
CA ARG A 215 -18.05 -8.51 0.18
C ARG A 215 -17.11 -8.06 1.29
N TYR A 216 -17.64 -7.46 2.35
CA TYR A 216 -16.84 -7.12 3.52
C TYR A 216 -17.16 -8.03 4.71
N ILE A 217 -16.16 -8.50 5.43
CA ILE A 217 -16.29 -9.42 6.56
C ILE A 217 -15.47 -8.86 7.71
N GLY A 218 -16.14 -8.35 8.76
CA GLY A 218 -15.48 -7.76 9.92
C GLY A 218 -15.61 -8.65 11.15
N PHE A 219 -14.49 -8.89 11.85
CA PHE A 219 -14.43 -9.60 13.12
C PHE A 219 -14.06 -8.65 14.26
N ASP A 220 -14.84 -8.64 15.32
CA ASP A 220 -14.54 -7.87 16.53
C ASP A 220 -15.28 -8.45 17.75
N LEU A 221 -14.89 -8.03 18.95
CA LEU A 221 -15.65 -8.27 20.17
C LEU A 221 -16.92 -7.40 20.23
N PHE A 222 -16.91 -6.21 19.62
CA PHE A 222 -18.00 -5.25 19.73
C PHE A 222 -18.45 -5.07 21.20
N GLU A 223 -19.74 -5.20 21.50
CA GLU A 223 -20.26 -5.08 22.86
C GLU A 223 -19.82 -6.20 23.85
N GLU A 224 -19.08 -7.23 23.41
CA GLU A 224 -18.49 -8.26 24.30
C GLU A 224 -17.13 -7.85 24.89
N MET A 225 -16.59 -6.68 24.54
CA MET A 225 -15.32 -6.17 25.10
C MET A 225 -15.44 -5.92 26.61
N THR A 226 -14.61 -6.61 27.41
CA THR A 226 -14.52 -6.39 28.87
C THR A 226 -13.32 -5.52 29.25
N ALA A 227 -13.32 -4.98 30.47
CA ALA A 227 -12.20 -4.17 30.99
C ALA A 227 -10.91 -4.97 31.13
N GLU A 228 -11.02 -6.26 31.46
CA GLU A 228 -9.89 -7.18 31.58
C GLU A 228 -9.23 -7.43 30.22
N VAL A 229 -10.02 -7.67 29.17
CA VAL A 229 -9.53 -7.89 27.80
C VAL A 229 -8.93 -6.60 27.24
N HIS A 230 -9.61 -5.46 27.39
CA HIS A 230 -9.10 -4.15 27.00
C HIS A 230 -7.72 -3.87 27.60
N LYS A 231 -7.52 -4.20 28.89
CA LYS A 231 -6.23 -4.03 29.56
C LYS A 231 -5.18 -5.04 29.08
N LYS A 232 -5.55 -6.30 28.86
CA LYS A 232 -4.63 -7.35 28.41
C LYS A 232 -4.11 -7.09 27.00
N GLU A 233 -4.99 -6.73 26.08
CA GLU A 233 -4.66 -6.56 24.65
C GLU A 233 -4.22 -5.15 24.27
N PHE A 234 -4.16 -4.21 25.24
CA PHE A 234 -3.88 -2.78 25.01
C PHE A 234 -4.76 -2.14 23.91
N SER A 235 -6.01 -2.60 23.81
CA SER A 235 -6.95 -2.22 22.74
C SER A 235 -7.77 -0.97 23.07
N LYS A 236 -8.67 -0.59 22.16
CA LYS A 236 -9.72 0.42 22.38
C LYS A 236 -11.08 -0.25 22.53
N TYR A 237 -12.07 0.46 23.08
CA TYR A 237 -13.45 -0.02 23.14
C TYR A 237 -14.16 0.15 21.78
N PRO A 238 -14.54 -0.94 21.09
CA PRO A 238 -15.26 -0.87 19.82
C PRO A 238 -16.69 -0.31 20.00
N LEU A 239 -17.27 0.17 18.91
CA LEU A 239 -18.72 0.44 18.85
C LEU A 239 -19.50 -0.88 18.84
N SER A 240 -20.82 -0.81 19.09
CA SER A 240 -21.64 -2.03 19.01
C SER A 240 -21.73 -2.54 17.57
N ARG A 241 -21.96 -3.84 17.42
CA ARG A 241 -22.14 -4.47 16.10
C ARG A 241 -23.29 -3.84 15.31
N LEU A 242 -24.34 -3.41 16.00
CA LEU A 242 -25.49 -2.75 15.40
C LEU A 242 -25.13 -1.37 14.84
N GLU A 243 -24.38 -0.56 15.58
CA GLU A 243 -23.96 0.78 15.14
C GLU A 243 -23.04 0.71 13.92
N VAL A 244 -22.05 -0.18 13.95
CA VAL A 244 -21.15 -0.40 12.81
C VAL A 244 -21.93 -0.92 11.60
N GLY A 245 -22.80 -1.92 11.80
CA GLY A 245 -23.61 -2.48 10.71
C GLY A 245 -24.54 -1.45 10.07
N ALA A 246 -25.16 -0.58 10.87
CA ALA A 246 -26.02 0.50 10.36
C ALA A 246 -25.23 1.52 9.53
N ALA A 247 -24.02 1.87 9.98
CA ALA A 247 -23.14 2.78 9.24
C ALA A 247 -22.69 2.20 7.89
N LEU A 248 -22.27 0.93 7.85
CA LEU A 248 -21.85 0.27 6.62
C LEU A 248 -23.01 0.04 5.63
N SER A 249 -24.19 -0.35 6.14
CA SER A 249 -25.40 -0.57 5.33
C SER A 249 -25.82 0.64 4.49
N ALA A 250 -25.41 1.84 4.86
CA ALA A 250 -25.73 3.06 4.12
C ALA A 250 -25.14 3.08 2.70
N PHE A 251 -24.05 2.36 2.45
CA PHE A 251 -23.35 2.34 1.16
C PHE A 251 -22.93 0.95 0.69
N ASN A 252 -22.80 -0.02 1.59
CA ASN A 252 -22.51 -1.41 1.27
C ASN A 252 -23.43 -2.35 2.08
N ASP A 253 -24.40 -2.95 1.42
CA ASP A 253 -25.29 -3.98 2.00
C ASP A 253 -24.70 -5.39 1.97
N ASN A 254 -23.58 -5.60 1.25
CA ASN A 254 -22.86 -6.86 1.18
C ASN A 254 -21.75 -6.95 2.25
N HIS A 255 -22.15 -6.84 3.51
CA HIS A 255 -21.24 -7.00 4.65
C HIS A 255 -21.73 -8.04 5.66
N LEU A 256 -20.77 -8.66 6.35
CA LEU A 256 -20.99 -9.56 7.47
C LEU A 256 -20.13 -9.09 8.66
N LEU A 257 -20.76 -8.83 9.80
CA LEU A 257 -20.05 -8.57 11.06
C LEU A 257 -20.18 -9.78 11.98
N VAL A 258 -19.05 -10.35 12.36
CA VAL A 258 -18.95 -11.53 13.22
C VAL A 258 -18.44 -11.09 14.58
N GLN A 259 -19.27 -11.33 15.60
CA GLN A 259 -18.97 -10.99 16.98
C GLN A 259 -18.26 -12.14 17.71
N GLY A 260 -17.31 -11.78 18.56
CA GLY A 260 -16.65 -12.69 19.51
C GLY A 260 -15.15 -12.83 19.26
N TYR A 261 -14.46 -13.51 20.18
CA TYR A 261 -13.02 -13.72 20.13
C TYR A 261 -12.61 -14.42 18.83
N THR A 262 -11.64 -13.85 18.11
CA THR A 262 -11.21 -14.31 16.78
C THR A 262 -10.65 -15.73 16.81
N GLN A 263 -10.00 -16.13 17.92
CA GLN A 263 -9.56 -17.51 18.16
C GLN A 263 -10.67 -18.56 17.94
N ASP A 264 -11.93 -18.18 18.23
CA ASP A 264 -13.11 -19.04 18.12
C ASP A 264 -13.93 -18.68 16.86
N SER A 265 -14.23 -17.40 16.66
CA SER A 265 -15.12 -16.93 15.61
C SER A 265 -14.50 -17.05 14.21
N LEU A 266 -13.22 -16.72 14.05
CA LEU A 266 -12.50 -16.85 12.77
C LEU A 266 -12.24 -18.31 12.42
N LYS A 267 -11.98 -19.15 13.43
CA LYS A 267 -11.84 -20.60 13.27
C LYS A 267 -13.15 -21.24 12.79
N ALA A 268 -14.27 -20.89 13.42
CA ALA A 268 -15.59 -21.36 13.02
C ALA A 268 -15.95 -20.89 11.61
N PHE A 269 -15.64 -19.63 11.28
CA PHE A 269 -15.80 -19.08 9.93
C PHE A 269 -15.00 -19.89 8.91
N GLY A 270 -13.70 -20.09 9.14
CA GLY A 270 -12.82 -20.82 8.22
C GLY A 270 -13.28 -22.26 7.98
N ALA A 271 -13.80 -22.94 9.00
CA ALA A 271 -14.34 -24.29 8.86
C ALA A 271 -15.62 -24.37 8.00
N ALA A 272 -16.42 -23.30 7.98
CA ALA A 272 -17.64 -23.21 7.17
C ALA A 272 -17.41 -22.53 5.81
N TRP A 273 -16.23 -21.94 5.59
CA TRP A 273 -15.95 -21.11 4.43
C TRP A 273 -15.45 -21.93 3.25
N ASP A 274 -16.23 -21.95 2.17
CA ASP A 274 -15.78 -22.49 0.90
C ASP A 274 -14.95 -21.45 0.14
N GLY A 275 -13.64 -21.46 0.40
CA GLY A 275 -12.68 -20.58 -0.27
C GLY A 275 -12.54 -20.81 -1.77
N ALA A 276 -12.98 -21.96 -2.30
CA ALA A 276 -12.98 -22.21 -3.74
C ALA A 276 -14.13 -21.46 -4.44
N VAL A 277 -15.26 -21.30 -3.74
CA VAL A 277 -16.44 -20.55 -4.24
C VAL A 277 -16.33 -19.06 -3.92
N SER A 278 -15.81 -18.71 -2.75
CA SER A 278 -15.70 -17.32 -2.28
C SER A 278 -14.28 -17.06 -1.74
N PRO A 279 -13.28 -16.78 -2.58
CA PRO A 279 -11.92 -16.53 -2.11
C PRO A 279 -11.85 -15.26 -1.27
N VAL A 280 -10.95 -15.23 -0.29
CA VAL A 280 -10.62 -14.01 0.47
C VAL A 280 -9.47 -13.30 -0.22
N ASP A 281 -9.78 -12.22 -0.95
CA ASP A 281 -8.79 -11.49 -1.77
C ASP A 281 -7.91 -10.52 -0.93
N PHE A 282 -8.44 -9.99 0.17
CA PHE A 282 -7.72 -9.04 1.02
C PHE A 282 -8.03 -9.25 2.50
N VAL A 283 -7.00 -9.22 3.34
CA VAL A 283 -7.11 -9.36 4.78
C VAL A 283 -6.35 -8.23 5.48
N PHE A 284 -6.97 -7.60 6.46
CA PHE A 284 -6.33 -6.64 7.36
C PHE A 284 -6.41 -7.16 8.80
N ILE A 285 -5.25 -7.34 9.44
CA ILE A 285 -5.12 -7.83 10.82
C ILE A 285 -4.69 -6.65 11.70
N ASP A 286 -5.64 -6.12 12.48
CA ASP A 286 -5.53 -4.96 13.39
C ASP A 286 -6.32 -5.21 14.69
N GLY A 287 -6.25 -6.45 15.17
CA GLY A 287 -7.01 -6.96 16.31
C GLY A 287 -6.32 -6.73 17.66
N GLY A 288 -6.15 -7.80 18.44
CA GLY A 288 -5.37 -7.74 19.68
C GLY A 288 -3.88 -7.60 19.40
N HIS A 289 -3.14 -6.96 20.30
CA HIS A 289 -1.73 -6.65 20.08
C HIS A 289 -0.78 -7.73 20.61
N SER A 290 -1.27 -8.75 21.34
CA SER A 290 -0.39 -9.80 21.86
C SER A 290 0.08 -10.74 20.74
N GLU A 291 1.32 -11.22 20.85
CA GLU A 291 1.88 -12.18 19.90
C GLU A 291 1.02 -13.46 19.82
N GLU A 292 0.40 -13.88 20.92
CA GLU A 292 -0.51 -15.03 20.97
C GLU A 292 -1.77 -14.80 20.12
N THR A 293 -2.42 -13.64 20.27
CA THR A 293 -3.61 -13.29 19.48
C THR A 293 -3.28 -13.20 18.00
N ILE A 294 -2.20 -12.49 17.66
CA ILE A 294 -1.76 -12.32 16.26
C ILE A 294 -1.39 -13.67 15.61
N GLU A 295 -0.72 -14.55 16.35
CA GLU A 295 -0.39 -15.90 15.88
C GLU A 295 -1.66 -16.73 15.65
N SER A 296 -2.64 -16.65 16.55
CA SER A 296 -3.94 -17.31 16.39
C SER A 296 -4.68 -16.78 15.15
N ASP A 297 -4.72 -15.47 14.95
CA ASP A 297 -5.34 -14.85 13.79
C ASP A 297 -4.68 -15.33 12.50
N TRP A 298 -3.34 -15.30 12.43
CA TRP A 298 -2.60 -15.80 11.28
C TRP A 298 -2.86 -17.27 10.99
N ASN A 299 -2.87 -18.13 12.00
CA ASN A 299 -3.11 -19.56 11.82
C ASN A 299 -4.50 -19.87 11.24
N ASN A 300 -5.47 -18.99 11.48
CA ASN A 300 -6.79 -19.10 10.87
C ASN A 300 -6.90 -18.40 9.51
N VAL A 301 -6.11 -17.35 9.25
CA VAL A 301 -6.07 -16.63 7.97
C VAL A 301 -5.26 -17.37 6.90
N ALA A 302 -4.09 -17.90 7.25
CA ALA A 302 -3.16 -18.51 6.30
C ALA A 302 -3.79 -19.63 5.45
N PRO A 303 -4.65 -20.52 5.98
CA PRO A 303 -5.36 -21.52 5.18
C PRO A 303 -6.38 -20.94 4.18
N LEU A 304 -6.84 -19.70 4.38
CA LEU A 304 -7.78 -19.01 3.48
C LEU A 304 -7.07 -18.32 2.30
N MET A 305 -5.74 -18.23 2.34
CA MET A 305 -4.97 -17.52 1.33
C MET A 305 -4.92 -18.27 0.00
N SER A 306 -4.98 -17.50 -1.07
CA SER A 306 -4.67 -17.90 -2.44
C SER A 306 -3.54 -17.03 -3.00
N GLU A 307 -3.05 -17.30 -4.20
CA GLU A 307 -2.03 -16.47 -4.87
C GLU A 307 -2.51 -15.01 -5.12
N ARG A 308 -3.82 -14.77 -5.06
CA ARG A 308 -4.40 -13.42 -5.18
C ARG A 308 -4.46 -12.68 -3.85
N THR A 309 -4.48 -13.43 -2.74
CA THR A 309 -4.70 -12.89 -1.41
C THR A 309 -3.56 -12.01 -0.96
N VAL A 310 -3.90 -10.86 -0.41
CA VAL A 310 -2.97 -9.99 0.33
C VAL A 310 -3.39 -9.96 1.79
N VAL A 311 -2.43 -10.16 2.68
CA VAL A 311 -2.61 -9.97 4.11
C VAL A 311 -1.78 -8.77 4.54
N ILE A 312 -2.40 -7.80 5.18
CA ILE A 312 -1.74 -6.65 5.82
C ILE A 312 -1.81 -6.84 7.33
N PHE A 313 -0.66 -6.84 7.99
CA PHE A 313 -0.55 -6.78 9.44
C PHE A 313 -0.35 -5.33 9.87
N ASP A 314 -1.10 -4.84 10.85
CA ASP A 314 -0.70 -3.68 11.65
C ASP A 314 0.28 -4.11 12.76
N ASP A 315 0.66 -3.16 13.61
CA ASP A 315 1.44 -3.39 14.83
C ASP A 315 2.81 -4.05 14.63
N CYS A 316 3.49 -3.72 13.53
CA CYS A 316 4.91 -4.05 13.39
C CYS A 316 5.77 -2.91 13.93
N TYR A 317 6.53 -3.17 15.00
CA TYR A 317 7.31 -2.15 15.70
C TYR A 317 8.78 -2.18 15.27
N LEU A 318 9.32 -1.09 14.69
CA LEU A 318 10.70 -1.08 14.18
C LEU A 318 11.76 -1.00 15.28
N ASP A 319 11.48 -0.25 16.35
CA ASP A 319 12.40 0.00 17.46
C ASP A 319 11.85 -0.64 18.74
N LYS A 320 11.59 -1.95 18.68
CA LYS A 320 10.92 -2.69 19.75
C LYS A 320 11.78 -2.68 21.02
N VAL A 321 11.31 -2.01 22.06
CA VAL A 321 11.91 -1.97 23.41
C VAL A 321 11.34 -3.08 24.29
N ALA A 322 12.01 -3.39 25.41
CA ALA A 322 11.57 -4.42 26.36
C ALA A 322 10.13 -4.22 26.90
N ALA A 323 9.64 -2.97 26.95
CA ALA A 323 8.26 -2.68 27.34
C ALA A 323 7.21 -3.21 26.35
N LEU A 324 7.63 -3.62 25.15
CA LEU A 324 6.78 -4.18 24.09
C LEU A 324 7.01 -5.70 23.92
N ASP A 325 7.76 -6.35 24.80
CA ASP A 325 8.00 -7.79 24.73
C ASP A 325 6.66 -8.55 24.76
N GLY A 326 6.51 -9.50 23.83
CA GLY A 326 5.25 -10.24 23.64
C GLY A 326 4.13 -9.47 22.91
N LEU A 327 4.39 -8.26 22.41
CA LEU A 327 3.44 -7.47 21.60
C LEU A 327 3.88 -7.30 20.14
N GLY A 328 2.92 -7.12 19.26
CA GLY A 328 3.10 -6.82 17.84
C GLY A 328 3.44 -8.04 16.98
N CYS A 329 3.38 -7.86 15.66
CA CYS A 329 3.51 -8.96 14.71
C CYS A 329 4.97 -9.31 14.36
N ASN A 330 5.97 -8.62 14.94
CA ASN A 330 7.39 -8.73 14.60
C ASN A 330 7.91 -10.16 14.53
N SER A 331 7.67 -10.96 15.58
CA SER A 331 8.17 -12.33 15.69
C SER A 331 7.58 -13.24 14.62
N LEU A 332 6.27 -13.10 14.34
CA LEU A 332 5.58 -13.83 13.28
C LEU A 332 6.10 -13.41 11.91
N VAL A 333 6.13 -12.11 11.62
CA VAL A 333 6.59 -11.56 10.34
C VAL A 333 8.02 -11.98 10.04
N GLY A 334 8.91 -12.00 11.04
CA GLY A 334 10.27 -12.52 10.89
C GLY A 334 10.30 -13.97 10.41
N ARG A 335 9.49 -14.85 11.01
CA ARG A 335 9.36 -16.25 10.56
C ARG A 335 8.80 -16.36 9.15
N LEU A 336 7.79 -15.55 8.81
CA LEU A 336 7.21 -15.53 7.46
C LEU A 336 8.19 -15.04 6.40
N ALA A 337 9.10 -14.14 6.75
CA ALA A 337 10.12 -13.64 5.82
C ALA A 337 11.19 -14.70 5.48
N GLU A 338 11.46 -15.62 6.41
CA GLU A 338 12.35 -16.76 6.21
C GLU A 338 11.68 -17.93 5.47
N ASP A 339 10.35 -18.01 5.51
CA ASP A 339 9.59 -19.07 4.85
C ASP A 339 9.50 -18.83 3.33
N PRO A 340 9.99 -19.76 2.50
CA PRO A 340 10.05 -19.59 1.05
C PRO A 340 8.66 -19.53 0.40
N ARG A 341 7.58 -19.88 1.09
CA ARG A 341 6.21 -19.79 0.55
C ARG A 341 5.71 -18.36 0.47
N TYR A 342 6.28 -17.44 1.27
CA TYR A 342 5.75 -16.09 1.41
C TYR A 342 6.68 -15.02 0.82
N LEU A 343 6.04 -13.94 0.36
CA LEU A 343 6.65 -12.65 0.11
C LEU A 343 6.23 -11.73 1.24
N VAL A 344 7.21 -11.21 1.98
CA VAL A 344 7.01 -10.27 3.08
C VAL A 344 7.60 -8.92 2.68
N GLU A 345 6.80 -7.87 2.77
CA GLU A 345 7.17 -6.51 2.40
C GLU A 345 6.76 -5.53 3.50
N TYR A 346 7.75 -4.85 4.09
CA TYR A 346 7.51 -3.73 5.01
C TYR A 346 7.15 -2.50 4.19
N LEU A 347 5.97 -1.91 4.43
CA LEU A 347 5.57 -0.72 3.68
C LEU A 347 6.27 0.52 4.24
N PRO A 348 6.75 1.45 3.38
CA PRO A 348 7.74 2.45 3.77
C PRO A 348 7.22 3.58 4.68
N ILE A 349 5.92 3.89 4.70
CA ILE A 349 5.39 4.92 5.62
C ILE A 349 5.39 4.38 7.04
N ARG A 350 5.92 5.22 7.94
CA ARG A 350 6.03 4.96 9.37
C ARG A 350 5.24 6.03 10.12
N ASP A 351 4.48 5.63 11.12
CA ASP A 351 3.90 6.55 12.10
C ASP A 351 4.68 6.44 13.41
N CYS A 352 5.05 7.58 13.99
CA CYS A 352 5.79 7.67 15.25
C CYS A 352 4.91 8.25 16.34
N PHE A 353 4.95 7.66 17.53
CA PHE A 353 4.19 8.09 18.70
C PHE A 353 5.10 8.22 19.90
N GLU A 354 5.09 9.37 20.57
CA GLU A 354 5.82 9.54 21.83
C GLU A 354 5.13 8.78 22.97
N LYS A 355 5.90 7.94 23.67
CA LYS A 355 5.47 7.13 24.82
C LYS A 355 6.44 7.33 25.99
N GLU A 356 6.05 6.89 27.18
CA GLU A 356 6.90 6.98 28.38
C GLU A 356 8.24 6.24 28.24
N PHE A 357 8.26 5.19 27.41
CA PHE A 357 9.45 4.39 27.11
C PHE A 357 10.24 4.88 25.88
N GLY A 358 9.88 6.03 25.29
CA GLY A 358 10.49 6.59 24.09
C GLY A 358 9.55 6.62 22.88
N THR A 359 10.11 6.81 21.69
CA THR A 359 9.34 6.88 20.45
C THR A 359 8.96 5.48 19.96
N LEU A 360 7.65 5.23 19.82
CA LEU A 360 7.10 4.03 19.21
C LEU A 360 6.92 4.26 17.71
N THR A 361 7.68 3.53 16.88
CA THR A 361 7.56 3.58 15.42
C THR A 361 6.85 2.34 14.89
N ILE A 362 5.71 2.55 14.25
CA ILE A 362 4.83 1.51 13.72
C ILE A 362 4.83 1.53 12.19
N VAL A 363 4.93 0.35 11.59
CA VAL A 363 4.74 0.12 10.16
C VAL A 363 3.72 -0.99 9.94
N VAL A 364 3.11 -0.99 8.76
CA VAL A 364 2.29 -2.12 8.29
C VAL A 364 3.14 -3.04 7.43
N VAL A 365 2.85 -4.35 7.50
CA VAL A 365 3.56 -5.37 6.75
C VAL A 365 2.61 -6.09 5.81
N LYS A 366 3.00 -6.18 4.55
CA LYS A 366 2.27 -6.89 3.50
C LYS A 366 2.85 -8.29 3.31
N VAL A 367 1.98 -9.30 3.37
CA VAL A 367 2.31 -10.71 3.15
C VAL A 367 1.47 -11.27 2.01
N ARG A 368 2.12 -12.01 1.11
CA ARG A 368 1.50 -12.71 -0.03
C ARG A 368 2.11 -14.09 -0.20
N LEU A 369 1.41 -15.01 -0.85
CA LEU A 369 2.05 -16.23 -1.35
C LEU A 369 2.99 -15.88 -2.52
N ARG A 370 4.12 -16.58 -2.60
CA ARG A 370 4.92 -16.59 -3.83
C ARG A 370 4.12 -17.29 -4.92
N PRO A 371 4.08 -16.74 -6.14
CA PRO A 371 3.53 -17.46 -7.28
C PRO A 371 4.23 -18.81 -7.40
N SER A 372 3.46 -19.88 -7.51
CA SER A 372 4.03 -21.20 -7.78
C SER A 372 4.71 -21.14 -9.15
N PHE A 373 6.02 -21.42 -9.21
CA PHE A 373 6.68 -21.61 -10.51
C PHE A 373 6.01 -22.80 -11.21
N ILE A 374 5.25 -22.56 -12.27
CA ILE A 374 4.84 -23.59 -13.22
C ILE A 374 6.00 -23.81 -14.20
#